data_AF-A0A973TG84-F1
#
_entry.id   AF-A0A973TG84-F1
#
_cell.length_a   1.000
_cell.length_b   1.000
_cell.length_c   1.000
_cell.angle_alpha   90.00
_cell.angle_beta   90.00
_cell.angle_gamma   90.00
#
_symmetry.space_group_name_H-M   'P 1'
#
loop_
_entity.id
_entity.type
_entity.pdbx_description
1 polymer ?
#
loop_
_entity_poly.entity_id
_entity_poly.type
_entity_poly.pdbx_seq_one_letter_code
_entity_poly.pdbx_strand_id
1 'polypeptide(L)'
;TTDATVLDLMAEQWGDRPISLDELGRAQEYSLRYAVTFELRRPDGTAIVPRQTIELARDYVSNPVQAIGTEGEREILQGEMRREMVASVLRRLDAVARHATAAAAAAPAELTPPPTSDTTTP
;
A
#
# COMPACT_ATOMS: atom_id res chain seq x y z
N THR A 1 -16.18 -24.74 -6.29
CA THR A 1 -15.95 -23.71 -5.25
C THR A 1 -14.93 -22.74 -5.79
N THR A 2 -15.33 -21.49 -6.01
CA THR A 2 -14.40 -20.45 -6.46
C THR A 2 -13.43 -20.15 -5.31
N ASP A 3 -12.14 -20.37 -5.52
CA ASP A 3 -11.09 -19.96 -4.58
C ASP A 3 -11.07 -18.43 -4.49
N ALA A 4 -11.86 -17.88 -3.57
CA ALA A 4 -11.93 -16.44 -3.34
C ALA A 4 -10.80 -16.04 -2.37
N THR A 5 -9.91 -15.16 -2.82
CA THR A 5 -8.87 -14.59 -1.95
C THR A 5 -9.48 -13.47 -1.10
N VAL A 6 -9.07 -13.37 0.17
CA VAL A 6 -9.56 -12.37 1.14
C VAL A 6 -8.54 -11.23 1.26
N LEU A 7 -9.00 -9.99 1.09
CA LEU A 7 -8.25 -8.78 1.40
C LEU A 7 -8.65 -8.30 2.80
N ASP A 8 -7.74 -8.41 3.75
CA ASP A 8 -7.96 -7.98 5.13
C ASP A 8 -7.41 -6.57 5.33
N LEU A 9 -8.28 -5.63 5.71
CA LEU A 9 -7.91 -4.28 6.12
C LEU A 9 -7.68 -4.26 7.63
N MET A 10 -6.42 -4.26 8.04
CA MET A 10 -6.03 -4.37 9.45
C MET A 10 -6.14 -3.04 10.20
N ALA A 11 -5.78 -1.94 9.54
CA ALA A 11 -5.84 -0.61 10.13
C ALA A 11 -6.09 0.47 9.07
N GLU A 12 -6.91 1.46 9.43
CA GLU A 12 -7.06 2.73 8.73
C GLU A 12 -6.78 3.84 9.76
N GLN A 13 -5.81 4.70 9.47
CA GLN A 13 -5.42 5.78 10.39
C GLN A 13 -5.29 7.11 9.66
N TRP A 14 -5.88 8.14 10.26
CA TRP A 14 -5.71 9.53 9.86
C TRP A 14 -4.89 10.25 10.92
N GLY A 15 -4.01 11.13 10.48
CA GLY A 15 -3.23 12.00 11.35
C GLY A 15 -3.21 13.40 10.78
N ASP A 16 -3.21 14.40 11.66
CA ASP A 16 -3.11 15.79 11.27
C ASP A 16 -2.01 16.45 12.09
N ARG A 17 -1.11 17.17 11.42
CA ARG A 17 0.09 17.73 12.07
C ARG A 17 0.34 19.15 11.58
N PRO A 18 0.41 20.15 12.47
CA PRO A 18 0.86 21.48 12.08
C PRO A 18 2.30 21.42 11.57
N ILE A 19 2.55 22.06 10.43
CA ILE A 19 3.88 22.13 9.80
C ILE A 19 4.43 23.55 9.73
N SER A 20 3.58 24.56 9.93
CA SER A 20 3.99 25.96 10.08
C SER A 20 3.14 26.68 11.13
N LEU A 21 3.74 27.71 11.75
CA LEU A 21 3.12 28.56 12.76
C LEU A 21 3.31 30.04 12.37
N ASP A 22 2.38 30.92 12.77
CA ASP A 22 2.55 32.37 12.69
C ASP A 22 3.31 32.97 13.89
N GLU A 23 3.54 34.29 13.88
CA GLU A 23 4.23 35.03 14.95
C GLU A 23 3.55 34.92 16.33
N LEU A 24 2.28 34.50 16.37
CA LEU A 24 1.49 34.29 17.58
C LEU A 24 1.45 32.81 17.99
N GLY A 25 2.16 31.93 17.27
CA GLY A 25 2.21 30.49 17.51
C GLY A 25 0.99 29.71 16.99
N ARG A 26 0.15 30.31 16.13
CA ARG A 26 -1.03 29.65 15.56
C ARG A 26 -0.66 28.89 14.29
N ALA A 27 -1.17 27.68 14.14
CA ALA A 27 -0.88 26.86 12.97
C ALA A 27 -1.50 27.42 11.69
N GLN A 28 -0.67 27.58 10.66
CA GLN A 28 -1.05 28.15 9.36
C GLN A 28 -1.11 27.09 8.25
N GLU A 29 -0.28 26.06 8.35
CA GLU A 29 -0.29 24.91 7.46
C GLU A 29 -0.28 23.62 8.26
N TYR A 30 -0.95 22.62 7.70
CA TYR A 30 -1.11 21.30 8.27
C TYR A 30 -0.73 20.25 7.24
N SER A 31 -0.22 19.12 7.71
CA SER A 31 0.02 17.93 6.91
C SER A 31 -0.98 16.86 7.31
N LEU A 32 -1.94 16.61 6.43
CA LEU A 32 -2.91 15.53 6.56
C LEU A 32 -2.25 14.23 6.11
N ARG A 33 -2.17 13.27 7.03
CA ARG A 33 -1.54 11.96 6.84
C ARG A 33 -2.62 10.90 6.83
N TYR A 34 -2.52 9.97 5.89
CA TYR A 34 -3.44 8.86 5.76
C TYR A 34 -2.67 7.57 5.56
N ALA A 35 -2.86 6.60 6.45
CA ALA A 35 -2.18 5.32 6.35
C ALA A 35 -3.15 4.15 6.46
N VAL A 36 -2.88 3.14 5.64
CA VAL A 36 -3.67 1.92 5.55
C VAL A 36 -2.74 0.72 5.65
N THR A 37 -3.07 -0.20 6.56
CA THR A 37 -2.38 -1.49 6.71
C THR A 37 -3.30 -2.61 6.27
N PHE A 38 -2.82 -3.47 5.37
CA PHE A 38 -3.61 -4.56 4.79
C PHE A 38 -2.76 -5.80 4.53
N GLU A 39 -3.42 -6.95 4.33
CA GLU A 39 -2.82 -8.19 3.83
C GLU A 39 -3.79 -8.93 2.90
N LEU A 40 -3.27 -9.81 2.04
CA LEU A 40 -4.06 -10.62 1.12
C LEU A 40 -3.83 -12.10 1.43
N ARG A 41 -4.90 -12.87 1.67
CA ARG A 41 -4.83 -14.26 2.16
C ARG A 41 -5.71 -15.19 1.34
N ARG A 42 -5.27 -16.43 1.14
CA ARG A 42 -6.11 -17.51 0.62
C ARG A 42 -7.18 -17.92 1.64
N PRO A 43 -8.24 -18.64 1.21
CA PRO A 43 -9.23 -19.24 2.12
C PRO A 43 -8.62 -20.13 3.22
N ASP A 44 -7.49 -20.78 2.93
CA ASP A 44 -6.75 -21.61 3.88
C ASP A 44 -5.93 -20.81 4.91
N GLY A 45 -5.95 -19.47 4.82
CA GLY A 45 -5.22 -18.57 5.70
C GLY A 45 -3.80 -18.23 5.24
N THR A 46 -3.30 -18.83 4.16
CA THR A 46 -1.97 -18.54 3.61
C THR A 46 -1.90 -17.12 3.08
N ALA A 47 -0.98 -16.30 3.61
CA ALA A 47 -0.73 -14.96 3.10
C ALA A 47 -0.09 -15.01 1.70
N ILE A 48 -0.76 -14.42 0.72
CA ILE A 48 -0.23 -14.17 -0.63
C ILE A 48 0.53 -12.84 -0.65
N VAL A 49 -0.07 -11.82 -0.04
CA VAL A 49 0.59 -10.53 0.20
C VAL A 49 0.78 -10.45 1.71
N PRO A 50 2.02 -10.46 2.23
CA PRO A 50 2.25 -10.25 3.65
C PRO A 50 1.76 -8.86 4.03
N ARG A 51 1.56 -8.65 5.33
CA ARG A 51 1.12 -7.36 5.87
C ARG A 51 1.97 -6.20 5.35
N GLN A 52 1.30 -5.20 4.82
CA GLN A 52 1.92 -4.00 4.25
C GLN A 52 1.16 -2.75 4.67
N THR A 53 1.90 -1.66 4.77
CA THR A 53 1.37 -0.32 5.02
C THR A 53 1.62 0.57 3.80
N ILE A 54 0.63 1.39 3.46
CA ILE A 54 0.75 2.51 2.52
C ILE A 54 0.45 3.78 3.31
N GLU A 55 1.28 4.80 3.12
CA GLU A 55 1.08 6.12 3.73
C GLU A 55 1.01 7.17 2.62
N LEU A 56 0.06 8.09 2.76
CA LEU A 56 -0.09 9.28 1.93
C LEU A 56 -0.04 10.51 2.83
N ALA A 57 0.49 11.61 2.30
CA ALA A 57 0.49 12.90 2.98
C ALA A 57 0.13 14.01 1.99
N ARG A 58 -0.71 14.95 2.44
CA ARG A 58 -1.03 16.17 1.69
C ARG A 58 -1.04 17.35 2.64
N ASP A 59 -0.42 18.44 2.19
CA ASP A 59 -0.35 19.66 2.96
C ASP A 59 -1.51 20.59 2.57
N TYR A 60 -2.07 21.30 3.54
CA TYR A 60 -3.14 22.27 3.33
C TYR A 60 -2.98 23.49 4.24
N VAL A 61 -3.51 24.62 3.80
CA VAL A 61 -3.50 25.88 4.55
C VAL A 61 -4.74 25.95 5.43
N SER A 62 -4.55 26.32 6.70
CA SER A 62 -5.64 26.65 7.62
C SER A 62 -5.85 28.15 7.65
N ASN A 63 -7.09 28.59 7.41
CA ASN A 63 -7.47 29.98 7.59
C ASN A 63 -8.19 30.15 8.93
N PRO A 64 -7.55 30.73 9.97
CA PRO A 64 -8.15 30.86 11.29
C PRO A 64 -9.37 31.80 11.31
N VAL A 65 -9.52 32.68 10.32
CA VAL A 65 -10.69 33.57 10.16
C VAL A 65 -11.84 32.86 9.44
N GLN A 66 -11.53 31.84 8.61
CA GLN A 66 -12.50 31.06 7.84
C GLN A 66 -12.41 29.57 8.18
N ALA A 67 -12.68 29.24 9.45
CA ALA A 67 -12.62 27.86 9.95
C ALA A 67 -13.56 26.91 9.18
N ILE A 68 -14.76 27.35 8.81
CA ILE A 68 -15.71 26.54 8.02
C ILE A 68 -15.17 26.22 6.62
N GLY A 69 -14.56 27.20 5.95
CA GLY A 69 -13.94 26.98 4.64
C GLY A 69 -12.76 26.01 4.71
N THR A 70 -11.95 26.12 5.77
CA THR A 70 -10.85 25.19 6.03
C THR A 70 -11.35 23.76 6.25
N GLU A 71 -12.44 23.57 6.98
CA GLU A 71 -13.03 22.25 7.22
C GLU A 71 -13.58 21.61 5.93
N GLY A 72 -14.25 22.40 5.07
CA GLY A 72 -14.73 21.93 3.78
C GLY A 72 -13.60 21.51 2.83
N GLU A 73 -12.52 22.31 2.76
CA GLU A 73 -11.33 21.96 1.96
C GLU A 73 -10.70 20.65 2.46
N ARG A 74 -10.61 20.49 3.78
CA ARG A 74 -10.10 19.27 4.41
C ARG A 74 -10.95 18.04 4.08
N GLU A 75 -12.27 18.16 4.05
CA GLU A 75 -13.16 17.05 3.67
C GLU A 75 -12.99 16.64 2.20
N ILE A 76 -12.86 17.63 1.31
CA ILE A 76 -12.56 17.39 -0.12
C ILE A 76 -11.23 16.64 -0.25
N LEU A 77 -10.20 17.11 0.45
CA LEU A 77 -8.86 16.50 0.45
C LEU A 77 -8.87 15.07 0.99
N GLN A 78 -9.61 14.80 2.06
CA GLN A 78 -9.79 13.44 2.59
C GLN A 78 -10.44 12.52 1.54
N GLY A 79 -11.46 13.01 0.83
CA GLY A 79 -12.10 12.27 -0.25
C GLY A 79 -11.14 11.94 -1.39
N GLU A 80 -10.27 12.88 -1.77
CA GLU A 80 -9.22 12.66 -2.77
C GLU A 80 -8.18 11.64 -2.31
N MET A 81 -7.66 11.81 -1.09
CA MET A 81 -6.68 10.89 -0.51
C MET A 81 -7.24 9.46 -0.36
N ARG A 82 -8.53 9.32 -0.05
CA ARG A 82 -9.18 8.00 -0.01
C ARG A 82 -9.19 7.33 -1.38
N ARG A 83 -9.53 8.07 -2.45
CA ARG A 83 -9.47 7.56 -3.83
C ARG A 83 -8.05 7.17 -4.24
N GLU A 84 -7.07 8.00 -3.89
CA GLU A 84 -5.66 7.73 -4.17
C GLU A 84 -5.14 6.49 -3.43
N MET A 85 -5.55 6.30 -2.16
CA MET A 85 -5.19 5.13 -1.37
C MET A 85 -5.74 3.86 -1.99
N VAL A 86 -7.02 3.85 -2.39
CA VAL A 86 -7.64 2.71 -3.09
C VAL A 86 -6.85 2.36 -4.34
N ALA A 87 -6.54 3.35 -5.19
CA ALA A 87 -5.74 3.13 -6.38
C ALA A 87 -4.34 2.57 -6.05
N SER A 88 -3.73 3.01 -4.96
CA SER A 88 -2.40 2.56 -4.52
C SER A 88 -2.42 1.13 -3.99
N VAL A 89 -3.44 0.75 -3.22
CA VAL A 89 -3.66 -0.63 -2.77
C VAL A 89 -3.83 -1.54 -3.98
N LEU A 90 -4.75 -1.22 -4.90
CA LEU A 90 -5.00 -2.02 -6.10
C LEU A 90 -3.75 -2.20 -6.96
N ARG A 91 -2.99 -1.12 -7.23
CA ARG A 91 -1.72 -1.22 -7.97
C ARG A 91 -0.71 -2.14 -7.30
N ARG A 92 -0.66 -2.16 -5.96
CA ARG A 92 0.26 -3.03 -5.23
C ARG A 92 -0.18 -4.49 -5.31
N LEU A 93 -1.49 -4.76 -5.19
CA LEU A 93 -2.05 -6.10 -5.39
C LEU A 93 -1.76 -6.62 -6.81
N ASP A 94 -1.95 -5.79 -7.84
CA ASP A 94 -1.66 -6.15 -9.24
C ASP A 94 -0.18 -6.46 -9.47
N ALA A 95 0.72 -5.74 -8.80
CA ALA A 95 2.16 -5.98 -8.90
C ALA A 95 2.56 -7.33 -8.30
N VAL A 96 1.97 -7.70 -7.16
CA VAL A 96 2.22 -9.00 -6.51
C VAL A 96 1.61 -10.14 -7.33
N ALA A 97 0.38 -9.98 -7.84
CA ALA A 97 -0.25 -10.97 -8.71
C ALA A 97 0.60 -11.30 -9.94
N ARG A 98 1.17 -10.27 -10.59
CA ARG A 98 2.09 -10.44 -11.73
C ARG A 98 3.42 -11.11 -11.35
N HIS A 99 3.97 -10.81 -10.18
CA HIS A 99 5.19 -11.47 -9.71
C HIS A 99 4.95 -12.96 -9.40
N ALA A 100 3.81 -13.28 -8.79
CA ALA A 100 3.45 -14.66 -8.48
C ALA A 100 3.30 -15.51 -9.76
N THR A 101 2.68 -14.96 -10.81
CA THR A 101 2.56 -15.66 -12.10
C THR A 101 3.90 -15.82 -12.80
N ALA A 102 4.79 -14.81 -12.76
CA ALA A 102 6.13 -14.91 -13.32
C ALA A 102 7.00 -15.96 -12.61
N ALA A 103 6.95 -16.00 -11.28
CA ALA A 103 7.70 -17.00 -10.49
C ALA A 103 7.23 -18.43 -10.77
N ALA A 104 5.92 -18.65 -10.93
CA ALA A 104 5.38 -19.96 -11.30
C ALA A 104 5.83 -20.41 -12.70
N ALA A 105 5.99 -19.49 -13.65
CA ALA A 105 6.45 -19.80 -15.01
C ALA A 105 7.95 -20.13 -15.08
N ALA A 106 8.77 -19.65 -14.15
CA ALA A 106 10.22 -19.90 -14.11
C ALA A 106 10.59 -21.25 -13.45
N ALA A 107 9.70 -21.84 -12.65
CA ALA A 107 9.98 -23.03 -11.85
C ALA A 107 10.10 -24.41 -12.56
N PRO A 108 9.82 -24.63 -13.87
CA PRO A 108 10.01 -25.96 -14.47
C PRO A 108 11.39 -26.22 -15.10
N ALA A 109 12.32 -25.26 -15.14
CA ALA A 109 13.55 -25.40 -15.94
C ALA A 109 14.81 -25.86 -15.16
N GLU A 110 14.78 -25.90 -13.83
CA GLU A 110 15.99 -26.17 -13.02
C GLU A 110 15.89 -27.49 -12.24
N LEU A 111 15.76 -28.62 -12.94
CA LEU A 111 16.00 -29.96 -12.39
C LEU A 111 16.42 -30.90 -13.55
N THR A 112 17.61 -30.69 -14.09
CA THR A 112 18.35 -31.75 -14.78
C THR A 112 19.75 -31.75 -14.19
N PRO A 113 20.14 -32.75 -13.37
CA PRO A 113 21.52 -32.84 -12.91
C PRO A 113 22.43 -33.04 -14.14
N PRO A 114 23.64 -32.45 -14.17
CA PRO A 114 24.57 -32.68 -15.27
C PRO A 114 24.95 -34.17 -15.29
N PRO A 115 25.10 -34.80 -16.47
CA PRO A 115 25.60 -36.16 -16.53
C PRO A 115 27.05 -36.18 -16.02
N THR A 116 27.32 -37.00 -15.02
CA THR A 116 28.67 -37.41 -14.64
C THR A 116 29.30 -38.14 -15.84
N SER A 117 30.28 -37.51 -16.47
CA SER A 117 31.11 -38.16 -17.48
C SER A 117 32.01 -39.18 -16.81
N ASP A 118 31.56 -40.44 -16.76
CA ASP A 118 32.45 -41.58 -16.58
C ASP A 118 33.35 -41.67 -17.81
N THR A 119 34.62 -41.29 -17.65
CA THR A 119 35.67 -41.61 -18.61
C THR A 119 36.13 -43.04 -18.33
N THR A 120 35.56 -43.99 -19.06
CA THR A 120 36.10 -45.34 -19.21
C THR A 120 36.81 -45.44 -20.55
N THR A 121 37.95 -46.14 -20.55
CA THR A 121 38.59 -46.91 -21.66
C THR A 121 39.97 -46.37 -22.09
N PRO A 122 40.93 -47.23 -22.47
CA PRO A 122 41.27 -48.59 -22.00
C PRO A 122 42.64 -48.68 -21.30
#